data_AF-A0A175RF27-F1
#
_entry.id   AF-A0A175RF27-F1
#
_cell.length_a   1.000
_cell.length_b   1.000
_cell.length_c   1.000
_cell.angle_alpha   90.00
_cell.angle_beta   90.00
_cell.angle_gamma   90.00
#
_symmetry.space_group_name_H-M   'P 1'
#
loop_
_entity.id
_entity.type
_entity.pdbx_description
1 polymer ?
#
loop_
_entity_poly.entity_id
_entity_poly.type
_entity_poly.pdbx_seq_one_letter_code
_entity_poly.pdbx_strand_id
1 'polypeptide(L)'
;MGRSKAKGTAFERLIADHLAAALDDRIDRQVLRGNTDLGDISGVRSPFGKVVVECKNHKSMTLGTWVEEAEAERGNADALVGVVVHKRRGKGQA
;
A
#
# COMPACT_ATOMS: atom_id res chain seq x y z
N MET A 1 -18.43 -6.90 -6.35
CA MET A 1 -17.46 -6.25 -5.44
C MET A 1 -18.14 -5.04 -4.79
N GLY A 2 -17.99 -4.82 -3.47
CA GLY A 2 -18.63 -3.67 -2.81
C GLY A 2 -17.97 -2.33 -3.19
N ARG A 3 -18.74 -1.22 -3.18
CA ARG A 3 -18.25 0.12 -3.57
C ARG A 3 -17.00 0.56 -2.81
N SER A 4 -16.89 0.25 -1.53
CA SER A 4 -15.70 0.59 -0.73
C SER A 4 -14.46 -0.19 -1.16
N LYS A 5 -14.63 -1.51 -1.44
CA LYS A 5 -13.53 -2.35 -1.96
C LYS A 5 -13.05 -1.85 -3.31
N ALA A 6 -13.96 -1.50 -4.23
CA ALA A 6 -13.59 -0.94 -5.53
C ALA A 6 -12.77 0.37 -5.42
N LYS A 7 -13.10 1.25 -4.46
CA LYS A 7 -12.35 2.49 -4.20
C LYS A 7 -10.97 2.26 -3.59
N GLY A 8 -10.82 1.21 -2.77
CA GLY A 8 -9.51 0.77 -2.25
C GLY A 8 -8.64 0.27 -3.40
N THR A 9 -9.15 -0.71 -4.14
CA THR A 9 -8.50 -1.30 -5.31
C THR A 9 -8.07 -0.28 -6.36
N ALA A 10 -8.91 0.72 -6.65
CA ALA A 10 -8.55 1.80 -7.57
C ALA A 10 -7.44 2.71 -7.01
N PHE A 11 -7.43 2.96 -5.70
CA PHE A 11 -6.38 3.74 -5.06
C PHE A 11 -5.05 2.99 -5.00
N GLU A 12 -5.07 1.69 -4.67
CA GLU A 12 -3.88 0.84 -4.76
C GLU A 12 -3.28 0.85 -6.17
N ARG A 13 -4.11 0.75 -7.22
CA ARG A 13 -3.65 0.83 -8.62
C ARG A 13 -3.00 2.17 -8.92
N LEU A 14 -3.64 3.28 -8.53
CA LEU A 14 -3.08 4.63 -8.69
C LEU A 14 -1.68 4.76 -8.05
N ILE A 15 -1.51 4.22 -6.84
CA ILE A 15 -0.22 4.27 -6.13
C ILE A 15 0.81 3.35 -6.80
N ALA A 16 0.43 2.13 -7.19
CA ALA A 16 1.30 1.20 -7.91
C ALA A 16 1.84 1.85 -9.19
N ASP A 17 0.96 2.40 -10.03
CA ASP A 17 1.33 3.01 -11.30
C ASP A 17 2.23 4.24 -11.10
N HIS A 18 1.96 5.05 -10.06
CA HIS A 18 2.79 6.20 -9.72
C HIS A 18 4.21 5.77 -9.29
N LEU A 19 4.31 4.78 -8.40
CA LEU A 19 5.60 4.27 -7.93
C LEU A 19 6.37 3.56 -9.04
N ALA A 20 5.68 2.82 -9.90
CA ALA A 20 6.30 2.15 -11.04
C ALA A 20 6.93 3.16 -12.01
N ALA A 21 6.21 4.23 -12.32
CA ALA A 21 6.72 5.31 -13.16
C ALA A 21 7.87 6.10 -12.52
N ALA A 22 7.88 6.25 -11.19
CA ALA A 22 8.86 7.08 -10.49
C ALA A 22 10.12 6.32 -10.08
N LEU A 23 10.02 5.01 -9.83
CA LEU A 23 11.07 4.22 -9.17
C LEU A 23 11.52 3.02 -10.00
N ASP A 24 10.60 2.12 -10.36
CA ASP A 24 10.93 0.84 -11.01
C ASP A 24 9.67 0.21 -11.62
N ASP A 25 9.71 -0.14 -12.91
CA ASP A 25 8.55 -0.65 -13.67
C ASP A 25 8.06 -2.05 -13.23
N ARG A 26 8.81 -2.74 -12.37
CA ARG A 26 8.40 -4.02 -11.77
C ARG A 26 7.48 -3.87 -10.57
N ILE A 27 7.22 -2.66 -10.12
CA ILE A 27 6.28 -2.37 -9.03
C ILE A 27 4.84 -2.58 -9.54
N ASP A 28 4.06 -3.35 -8.81
CA ASP A 28 2.64 -3.59 -9.08
C ASP A 28 1.90 -3.82 -7.75
N ARG A 29 0.58 -3.84 -7.79
CA ARG A 29 -0.24 -4.25 -6.67
C ARG A 29 0.13 -5.67 -6.20
N GLN A 30 0.10 -5.86 -4.90
CA GLN A 30 0.36 -7.15 -4.30
C GLN A 30 -0.75 -8.13 -4.70
N VAL A 31 -0.33 -9.27 -5.26
CA VAL A 31 -1.22 -10.40 -5.52
C VAL A 31 -1.44 -11.13 -4.20
N LEU A 32 -2.69 -11.56 -3.96
CA LEU A 32 -3.04 -12.40 -2.81
C LEU A 32 -2.12 -13.64 -2.76
N ARG A 33 -1.32 -13.77 -1.71
CA ARG A 33 -0.44 -14.92 -1.48
C ARG A 33 -0.79 -15.60 -0.16
N GLY A 34 -1.60 -16.65 -0.23
CA GLY A 34 -2.07 -17.35 0.96
C GLY A 34 -2.90 -16.43 1.87
N ASN A 35 -2.90 -16.73 3.17
CA ASN A 35 -3.63 -15.96 4.18
C ASN A 35 -2.77 -14.92 4.91
N THR A 36 -1.50 -14.77 4.52
CA THR A 36 -0.59 -13.83 5.17
C THR A 36 -0.59 -12.53 4.41
N ASP A 37 -0.90 -11.44 5.10
CA ASP A 37 -0.85 -10.11 4.51
C ASP A 37 0.59 -9.61 4.41
N LEU A 38 0.95 -9.10 3.23
CA LEU A 38 2.28 -8.61 2.88
C LEU A 38 2.25 -7.13 2.46
N GLY A 39 1.09 -6.48 2.62
CA GLY A 39 0.79 -5.12 2.20
C GLY A 39 0.22 -5.03 0.79
N ASP A 40 -0.12 -3.82 0.39
CA ASP A 40 -0.89 -3.54 -0.83
C ASP A 40 -0.07 -3.45 -2.12
N ILE A 41 1.21 -3.07 -2.02
CA ILE A 41 2.08 -2.83 -3.19
C ILE A 41 3.35 -3.68 -3.09
N SER A 42 3.63 -4.39 -4.18
CA SER A 42 4.77 -5.28 -4.34
C SER A 42 5.92 -4.60 -5.08
N GLY A 43 7.15 -5.09 -4.87
CA GLY A 43 8.33 -4.66 -5.63
C GLY A 43 9.01 -3.38 -5.12
N VAL A 44 8.42 -2.67 -4.15
CA VAL A 44 9.02 -1.44 -3.59
C VAL A 44 10.26 -1.76 -2.76
N ARG A 45 11.38 -1.12 -3.11
CA ARG A 45 12.68 -1.34 -2.47
C ARG A 45 13.41 -0.02 -2.26
N SER A 46 14.11 0.05 -1.14
CA SER A 46 15.16 1.03 -0.90
C SER A 46 16.54 0.38 -1.13
N PRO A 47 17.64 1.15 -1.17
CA PRO A 47 18.99 0.60 -1.18
C PRO A 47 19.30 -0.34 0.00
N PHE A 48 18.52 -0.26 1.09
CA PHE A 48 18.75 -1.00 2.33
C PHE A 48 17.80 -2.18 2.53
N GLY A 49 16.78 -2.35 1.69
CA GLY A 49 15.83 -3.46 1.84
C GLY A 49 14.44 -3.20 1.27
N LYS A 50 13.57 -4.20 1.43
CA LYS A 50 12.17 -4.13 1.02
C LYS A 50 11.41 -3.07 1.83
N VAL A 51 10.43 -2.45 1.19
CA VAL A 51 9.49 -1.53 1.82
C VAL A 51 8.09 -2.12 1.65
N VAL A 52 7.38 -2.29 2.75
CA VAL A 52 5.95 -2.62 2.72
C VAL A 52 5.17 -1.33 2.61
N VAL A 53 4.20 -1.28 1.70
CA VAL A 53 3.36 -0.11 1.45
C VAL A 53 1.92 -0.50 1.66
N GLU A 54 1.27 0.19 2.60
CA GLU A 54 -0.14 -0.01 2.93
C GLU A 54 -0.97 1.21 2.50
N CYS A 55 -2.00 1.00 1.68
CA CYS A 55 -2.75 2.05 0.99
C CYS A 55 -4.10 2.31 1.66
N LYS A 56 -4.31 3.53 2.17
CA LYS A 56 -5.55 3.90 2.88
C LYS A 56 -6.37 4.96 2.15
N ASN A 57 -7.47 4.54 1.53
CA ASN A 57 -8.50 5.43 1.00
C ASN A 57 -9.72 5.47 1.92
N HIS A 58 -9.58 6.15 3.06
CA HIS A 58 -10.58 6.16 4.11
C HIS A 58 -11.25 7.54 4.29
N LYS A 59 -12.49 7.56 4.80
CA LYS A 59 -13.22 8.82 5.07
C LYS A 59 -12.65 9.55 6.29
N SER A 60 -12.35 8.80 7.35
CA SER A 60 -11.84 9.30 8.62
C SER A 60 -10.40 8.85 8.82
N MET A 61 -9.58 9.66 9.49
CA MET A 61 -8.19 9.33 9.77
C MET A 61 -8.09 8.46 11.01
N THR A 62 -7.50 7.26 10.87
CA THR A 62 -7.24 6.32 11.96
C THR A 62 -5.80 5.85 11.89
N LEU A 63 -4.87 6.80 12.04
CA LEU A 63 -3.45 6.60 11.73
C LEU A 63 -2.80 5.49 12.56
N GLY A 64 -3.12 5.40 13.85
CA GLY A 64 -2.55 4.37 14.73
C GLY A 64 -2.80 2.96 14.21
N THR A 65 -4.06 2.64 13.93
CA THR A 65 -4.46 1.35 13.35
C THR A 65 -3.74 1.04 12.03
N TRP A 66 -3.62 2.03 11.16
CA TRP A 66 -2.96 1.83 9.86
C TRP A 66 -1.46 1.57 9.99
N VAL A 67 -0.81 2.22 10.96
CA VAL A 67 0.61 2.01 11.23
C VAL A 67 0.85 0.66 11.89
N GLU A 68 -0.05 0.22 12.78
CA GLU A 68 -0.01 -1.13 13.37
C GLU A 68 -0.17 -2.23 12.31
N GLU A 69 -1.10 -2.06 11.36
CA GLU A 69 -1.27 -2.96 10.22
C GLU A 69 0.01 -3.03 9.36
N ALA A 70 0.53 -1.87 8.93
CA ALA A 70 1.74 -1.80 8.10
C ALA A 70 2.98 -2.40 8.81
N GLU A 71 3.07 -2.29 10.14
CA GLU A 71 4.15 -2.88 10.92
C GLU A 71 4.04 -4.41 11.00
N ALA A 72 2.82 -4.95 11.15
CA ALA A 72 2.58 -6.38 11.12
C ALA A 72 2.93 -6.99 9.75
N GLU A 73 2.50 -6.34 8.67
CA GLU A 73 2.82 -6.75 7.29
C GLU A 73 4.32 -6.64 6.99
N ARG A 74 4.99 -5.58 7.47
CA ARG A 74 6.45 -5.47 7.40
C ARG A 74 7.13 -6.69 8.02
N GLY A 75 6.66 -7.14 9.18
CA GLY A 75 7.14 -8.36 9.84
C GLY A 75 6.90 -9.60 8.97
N ASN A 76 5.69 -9.77 8.44
CA ASN A 76 5.34 -10.90 7.57
C ASN A 76 6.18 -10.96 6.29
N ALA A 77 6.53 -9.80 5.72
CA ALA A 77 7.30 -9.69 4.48
C ALA A 77 8.82 -9.74 4.69
N ASP A 78 9.28 -9.80 5.94
CA ASP A 78 10.69 -9.63 6.35
C ASP A 78 11.29 -8.37 5.67
N ALA A 79 10.60 -7.24 5.89
CA ALA A 79 10.91 -5.97 5.25
C ALA A 79 11.56 -4.97 6.22
N LEU A 80 12.28 -4.01 5.66
CA LEU A 80 13.01 -3.01 6.42
C LEU A 80 12.06 -2.03 7.14
N VAL A 81 11.03 -1.58 6.44
CA VAL A 81 10.08 -0.57 6.92
C VAL A 81 8.70 -0.80 6.31
N GLY A 82 7.66 -0.53 7.09
CA GLY A 82 6.28 -0.42 6.65
C GLY A 82 5.89 1.06 6.57
N VAL A 83 5.24 1.46 5.48
CA VAL A 83 4.80 2.84 5.27
C VAL A 83 3.32 2.88 4.92
N VAL A 84 2.63 3.90 5.42
CA VAL A 84 1.23 4.15 5.09
C VAL A 84 1.14 5.24 4.02
N VAL A 85 0.53 4.92 2.89
CA VAL A 85 0.15 5.88 1.85
C VAL A 85 -1.35 6.15 1.98
N HIS A 86 -1.72 7.28 2.58
CA HIS A 86 -3.12 7.62 2.76
C HIS A 86 -3.59 8.69 1.77
N LYS A 87 -4.79 8.51 1.19
CA LYS A 87 -5.38 9.51 0.29
C LYS A 87 -5.73 10.76 1.10
N ARG A 88 -5.10 11.90 0.78
CA ARG A 88 -5.49 13.19 1.37
C ARG A 88 -6.91 13.55 0.96
N ARG A 89 -7.75 13.86 1.94
CA ARG A 89 -9.14 14.30 1.69
C ARG A 89 -9.16 15.60 0.90
N GLY A 90 -10.06 15.68 -0.08
CA GLY A 90 -10.27 16.89 -0.90
C GLY A 90 -9.15 17.21 -1.90
N LYS A 91 -8.24 16.26 -2.17
CA LYS A 91 -7.15 16.40 -3.16
C LYS A 91 -7.04 15.17 -4.05
N GLY A 92 -6.61 15.36 -5.29
CA GLY A 92 -6.39 14.29 -6.29
C GLY A 92 -7.52 14.12 -7.31
N GLN A 93 -7.30 13.27 -8.32
CA GLN A 93 -8.28 12.93 -9.36
C GLN A 93 -9.44 12.10 -8.79
N ALA A 94 -10.61 12.22 -9.45
CA ALA A 94 -11.89 11.65 -9.06
C ALA A 94 -11.88 10.12 -9.11
#